data_AF-A0A9W7DDB2-F1
#
_entry.id   AF-A0A9W7DDB2-F1
#
_cell.length_a   1.000
_cell.length_b   1.000
_cell.length_c   1.000
_cell.angle_alpha   90.00
_cell.angle_beta   90.00
_cell.angle_gamma   90.00
#
_symmetry.space_group_name_H-M   'P 1'
#
loop_
_entity.id
_entity.type
_entity.pdbx_description
1 polymer ?
#
loop_
_entity_poly.entity_id
_entity_poly.type
_entity_poly.pdbx_seq_one_letter_code
_entity_poly.pdbx_strand_id
1 'polypeptide(L)'
;METDILAESVKHNTNNNNNNNITTMDSLDARLNFSKKLSVLQPSRQASQELATLLIRRADLKDDLYPVIMETLDSVDLNIRVNIFGFIEELINLDIERVYLRSLISDLPIIMVKLLPRKEQHQGANSLADDPHRLLMNIHSYGFE
;
A
#
# COMPACT_ATOMS: atom_id res chain seq x y z
N MET A 1 72.16 3.82 -8.25
CA MET A 1 71.79 5.22 -7.98
C MET A 1 71.03 5.69 -9.19
N GLU A 2 69.75 6.02 -9.21
CA GLU A 2 68.62 6.08 -8.27
C GLU A 2 67.45 6.32 -9.24
N THR A 3 66.37 5.55 -9.17
CA THR A 3 65.16 5.83 -9.96
C THR A 3 63.95 5.81 -9.04
N ASP A 4 63.42 7.00 -8.78
CA ASP A 4 62.14 7.27 -8.14
C ASP A 4 61.01 6.60 -8.91
N ILE A 5 60.20 5.79 -8.21
CA ILE A 5 58.87 5.38 -8.64
C ILE A 5 57.92 5.59 -7.45
N LEU A 6 57.01 6.54 -7.63
CA LEU A 6 55.77 6.73 -6.88
C LEU A 6 54.85 5.51 -7.04
N ALA A 7 54.32 4.96 -5.95
CA ALA A 7 52.98 4.35 -5.89
C ALA A 7 52.64 3.88 -4.45
N GLU A 8 51.88 4.71 -3.75
CA GLU A 8 50.55 4.41 -3.21
C GLU A 8 50.16 2.94 -2.93
N SER A 9 49.67 2.70 -1.70
CA SER A 9 48.58 1.75 -1.31
C SER A 9 48.90 0.74 -0.20
N VAL A 10 48.53 1.08 1.05
CA VAL A 10 48.16 0.12 2.11
C VAL A 10 46.99 0.77 2.88
N LYS A 11 45.73 0.53 2.48
CA LYS A 11 44.78 -0.51 2.94
C LYS A 11 44.32 -0.43 4.42
N HIS A 12 42.99 -0.29 4.55
CA HIS A 12 42.07 -0.66 5.66
C HIS A 12 42.02 0.36 6.83
N ASN A 13 40.87 0.77 7.37
CA ASN A 13 39.71 -0.05 7.74
C ASN A 13 38.50 0.84 8.14
N THR A 14 37.31 0.27 7.97
CA THR A 14 36.04 0.57 8.68
C THR A 14 35.32 1.89 8.41
N ASN A 15 34.28 1.83 7.58
CA ASN A 15 32.99 2.49 7.89
C ASN A 15 31.85 1.83 7.12
N ASN A 16 31.43 0.65 7.59
CA ASN A 16 30.21 -0.03 7.14
C ASN A 16 29.30 -0.22 8.36
N ASN A 17 28.59 0.82 8.77
CA ASN A 17 27.55 0.72 9.82
C ASN A 17 26.38 1.72 9.67
N ASN A 18 26.32 2.53 8.60
CA ASN A 18 25.31 3.59 8.48
C ASN A 18 24.16 3.29 7.51
N ASN A 19 24.18 2.17 6.78
CA ASN A 19 23.19 1.93 5.72
C ASN A 19 21.85 1.37 6.21
N ASN A 20 21.77 0.87 7.45
CA ASN A 20 20.55 0.21 7.94
C ASN A 20 19.54 1.20 8.57
N ASN A 21 19.97 2.39 9.02
CA ASN A 21 19.07 3.38 9.62
C ASN A 21 18.43 4.33 8.59
N ILE A 22 19.04 4.47 7.41
CA ILE A 22 18.58 5.41 6.37
C ILE A 22 17.33 4.84 5.67
N THR A 23 17.28 3.53 5.43
CA THR A 23 16.14 2.85 4.79
C THR A 23 14.92 2.77 5.71
N THR A 24 15.10 2.51 7.01
CA THR A 24 13.97 2.43 7.96
C THR A 24 13.32 3.79 8.20
N MET A 25 14.12 4.86 8.21
CA MET A 25 13.60 6.23 8.39
C MET A 25 12.84 6.71 7.15
N ASP A 26 13.35 6.42 5.95
CA ASP A 26 12.67 6.76 4.69
C ASP A 26 11.37 5.96 4.50
N SER A 27 11.34 4.67 4.88
CA SER A 27 10.13 3.85 4.84
C SER A 27 9.03 4.39 5.77
N LEU A 28 9.36 4.72 7.02
CA LEU A 28 8.39 5.27 7.98
C LEU A 28 7.81 6.61 7.49
N ASP A 29 8.68 7.51 7.01
CA ASP A 29 8.26 8.81 6.48
C ASP A 29 7.39 8.64 5.22
N ALA A 30 7.75 7.69 4.35
CA ALA A 30 6.96 7.35 3.17
C ALA A 30 5.56 6.86 3.55
N ARG A 31 5.46 5.92 4.51
CA ARG A 31 4.18 5.41 5.01
C ARG A 31 3.31 6.53 5.59
N LEU A 32 3.89 7.38 6.43
CA LEU A 32 3.16 8.48 7.06
C LEU A 32 2.67 9.50 6.03
N ASN A 33 3.51 9.86 5.06
CA ASN A 33 3.15 10.77 3.99
C ASN A 33 2.04 10.18 3.11
N PHE A 34 2.19 8.91 2.72
CA PHE A 34 1.23 8.21 1.87
C PHE A 34 -0.13 8.07 2.57
N SER A 35 -0.16 7.64 3.83
CA SER A 35 -1.38 7.54 4.64
C SER A 35 -2.11 8.89 4.72
N LYS A 36 -1.38 9.98 4.99
CA LYS A 36 -1.96 11.34 5.03
C LYS A 36 -2.57 11.75 3.71
N LYS A 37 -1.90 11.47 2.58
CA LYS A 37 -2.41 11.80 1.24
C LYS A 37 -3.65 10.97 0.89
N LEU A 38 -3.65 9.71 1.28
CA LEU A 38 -4.73 8.77 0.98
C LEU A 38 -5.99 9.06 1.81
N SER A 39 -5.83 9.49 3.07
CA SER A 39 -6.96 9.77 3.97
C SER A 39 -7.73 11.05 3.66
N VAL A 40 -7.15 11.96 2.89
CA VAL A 40 -7.79 13.21 2.43
C VAL A 40 -7.95 13.27 0.91
N LEU A 41 -7.86 12.10 0.26
CA LEU A 41 -7.88 11.99 -1.20
C LEU A 41 -9.18 12.59 -1.76
N GLN A 42 -9.01 13.50 -2.73
CA GLN A 42 -10.12 14.19 -3.38
C GLN A 42 -10.75 13.31 -4.47
N PRO A 43 -12.06 13.48 -4.75
CA PRO A 43 -12.76 12.77 -5.81
C PRO A 43 -12.39 13.31 -7.19
N SER A 44 -11.13 13.19 -7.60
CA SER A 44 -10.67 13.60 -8.91
C SER A 44 -9.69 12.60 -9.50
N ARG A 45 -9.82 12.39 -10.81
CA ARG A 45 -8.92 11.53 -11.57
C ARG A 45 -7.47 12.02 -11.48
N GLN A 46 -7.25 13.33 -11.54
CA GLN A 46 -5.92 13.91 -11.44
C GLN A 46 -5.26 13.62 -10.08
N ALA A 47 -5.98 13.78 -8.95
CA ALA A 47 -5.43 13.49 -7.63
C ALA A 47 -5.07 11.99 -7.49
N SER A 48 -5.93 11.12 -8.03
CA SER A 48 -5.71 9.67 -8.08
C SER A 48 -4.46 9.31 -8.90
N GLN A 49 -4.29 9.92 -10.08
CA GLN A 49 -3.12 9.69 -10.94
C GLN A 49 -1.81 10.20 -10.34
N GLU A 50 -1.83 11.39 -9.72
CA GLU A 50 -0.65 11.95 -9.05
C GLU A 50 -0.19 11.03 -7.91
N LEU A 51 -1.15 10.53 -7.12
CA LEU A 51 -0.85 9.63 -6.01
C LEU A 51 -0.37 8.25 -6.50
N ALA A 52 -1.00 7.70 -7.53
CA ALA A 52 -0.59 6.43 -8.15
C ALA A 52 0.83 6.52 -8.73
N THR A 53 1.14 7.62 -9.42
CA THR A 53 2.48 7.88 -9.96
C THR A 53 3.53 7.97 -8.86
N LEU A 54 3.21 8.62 -7.73
CA LEU A 54 4.10 8.68 -6.58
C LEU A 54 4.38 7.27 -6.01
N LEU A 55 3.34 6.45 -5.89
CA LEU A 55 3.44 5.09 -5.36
C LEU A 55 4.27 4.18 -6.29
N ILE A 56 4.08 4.29 -7.61
CA ILE A 56 4.87 3.55 -8.62
C ILE A 56 6.34 3.96 -8.58
N ARG A 57 6.64 5.26 -8.40
CA ARG A 57 8.02 5.75 -8.28
C ARG A 57 8.75 5.23 -7.03
N ARG A 58 8.02 4.73 -6.04
CA ARG A 58 8.54 4.14 -4.79
C ARG A 58 8.21 2.64 -4.71
N ALA A 59 8.27 1.94 -5.85
CA ALA A 59 8.01 0.50 -5.93
C ALA A 59 8.96 -0.34 -5.06
N ASP A 60 10.15 0.18 -4.76
CA ASP A 60 11.10 -0.39 -3.81
C ASP A 60 10.56 -0.49 -2.38
N LEU A 61 9.60 0.38 -2.02
CA LEU A 61 8.91 0.40 -0.73
C LEU A 61 7.52 -0.25 -0.78
N LYS A 62 7.24 -1.07 -1.81
CA LYS A 62 5.92 -1.70 -2.00
C LYS A 62 5.41 -2.39 -0.74
N ASP A 63 6.26 -3.20 -0.09
CA ASP A 63 5.87 -4.02 1.06
C ASP A 63 5.48 -3.17 2.28
N ASP A 64 5.95 -1.93 2.34
CA ASP A 64 5.60 -0.94 3.36
C ASP A 64 4.39 -0.09 2.97
N LEU A 65 4.28 0.29 1.70
CA LEU A 65 3.24 1.23 1.23
C LEU A 65 1.93 0.54 0.86
N TYR A 66 1.96 -0.71 0.38
CA TYR A 66 0.74 -1.43 0.03
C TYR A 66 -0.20 -1.67 1.25
N PRO A 67 0.30 -2.12 2.43
CA PRO A 67 -0.54 -2.28 3.61
C PRO A 67 -1.26 -1.00 4.04
N VAL A 68 -0.65 0.17 3.81
CA VAL A 68 -1.24 1.47 4.13
C VAL A 68 -2.55 1.71 3.36
N ILE A 69 -2.72 1.14 2.16
CA ILE A 69 -3.99 1.22 1.41
C ILE A 69 -5.11 0.56 2.21
N MET A 70 -4.87 -0.66 2.70
CA MET A 70 -5.84 -1.45 3.46
C MET A 70 -6.12 -0.83 4.83
N GLU A 71 -5.06 -0.39 5.53
CA GLU A 71 -5.16 0.33 6.81
C GLU A 71 -5.98 1.62 6.68
N THR A 72 -5.80 2.36 5.58
CA THR A 72 -6.53 3.60 5.33
C THR A 72 -7.99 3.31 5.00
N LEU A 73 -8.29 2.28 4.19
CA LEU A 73 -9.68 1.86 3.91
C LEU A 73 -10.45 1.52 5.20
N ASP A 74 -9.79 0.99 6.23
CA ASP A 74 -10.44 0.69 7.50
C ASP A 74 -10.68 1.90 8.40
N SER A 75 -9.83 2.93 8.30
CA SER A 75 -9.84 4.09 9.21
C SER A 75 -10.67 5.27 8.71
N VAL A 76 -10.99 5.33 7.42
CA VAL A 76 -11.73 6.45 6.82
C VAL A 76 -13.22 6.13 6.59
N ASP A 77 -14.02 7.19 6.44
CA ASP A 77 -15.45 7.08 6.11
C ASP A 77 -15.69 6.61 4.66
N LEU A 78 -16.94 6.24 4.37
CA LEU A 78 -17.34 5.67 3.09
C LEU A 78 -17.00 6.57 1.89
N ASN A 79 -17.11 7.89 2.01
CA ASN A 79 -16.84 8.80 0.91
C ASN A 79 -15.37 8.74 0.52
N ILE A 80 -14.47 8.77 1.50
CA ILE A 80 -13.04 8.64 1.25
C ILE A 80 -12.70 7.25 0.71
N ARG A 81 -13.37 6.18 1.17
CA ARG A 81 -13.15 4.83 0.61
C ARG A 81 -13.46 4.75 -0.89
N VAL A 82 -14.55 5.39 -1.33
CA VAL A 82 -14.88 5.48 -2.77
C VAL A 82 -13.78 6.21 -3.54
N ASN A 83 -13.23 7.29 -2.98
CA ASN A 83 -12.10 8.00 -3.61
C ASN A 83 -10.85 7.10 -3.69
N ILE A 84 -10.55 6.34 -2.63
CA ILE A 84 -9.45 5.38 -2.60
C ILE A 84 -9.66 4.29 -3.66
N PHE A 85 -10.91 3.85 -3.88
CA PHE A 85 -11.21 2.89 -4.96
C PHE A 85 -10.90 3.48 -6.34
N GLY A 86 -11.28 4.74 -6.59
CA GLY A 86 -10.88 5.45 -7.83
C GLY A 86 -9.36 5.58 -7.98
N PHE A 87 -8.63 5.76 -6.87
CA PHE A 87 -7.17 5.69 -6.88
C PHE A 87 -6.63 4.29 -7.23
N ILE A 88 -7.23 3.22 -6.71
CA ILE A 88 -6.84 1.84 -7.03
C ILE A 88 -7.04 1.55 -8.53
N GLU A 89 -8.13 2.04 -9.12
CA GLU A 89 -8.37 1.92 -10.57
C GLU A 89 -7.26 2.63 -11.38
N GLU A 90 -6.90 3.86 -11.02
CA GLU A 90 -5.79 4.58 -11.68
C GLU A 90 -4.43 3.92 -11.44
N LEU A 91 -4.20 3.34 -10.25
CA LEU A 91 -2.99 2.56 -9.96
C LEU A 91 -2.87 1.35 -10.88
N ILE A 92 -3.95 0.59 -11.07
CA ILE A 92 -3.97 -0.56 -12.00
C ILE A 92 -3.69 -0.11 -13.44
N ASN A 93 -4.23 1.03 -13.85
CA ASN A 93 -4.02 1.57 -15.20
C ASN A 93 -2.57 2.01 -15.44
N LEU A 94 -1.89 2.54 -14.42
CA LEU A 94 -0.54 3.09 -14.52
C LEU A 94 0.58 2.10 -14.16
N ASP A 95 0.27 1.03 -13.41
CA ASP A 95 1.23 0.01 -12.95
C ASP A 95 1.59 -0.97 -14.08
N ILE A 96 2.33 -0.47 -15.08
CA ILE A 96 2.78 -1.23 -16.26
C ILE A 96 3.61 -2.45 -15.85
N GLU A 97 4.43 -2.31 -14.82
CA GLU A 97 5.29 -3.37 -14.26
C GLU A 97 4.51 -4.37 -13.39
N ARG A 98 3.23 -4.09 -13.11
CA ARG A 98 2.31 -4.95 -12.33
C ARG A 98 2.84 -5.24 -10.92
N VAL A 99 3.57 -4.27 -10.35
CA VAL A 99 4.18 -4.34 -9.01
C VAL A 99 3.10 -4.56 -7.96
N TYR A 100 1.99 -3.84 -8.04
CA TYR A 100 0.88 -3.87 -7.08
C TYR A 100 -0.25 -4.80 -7.51
N LEU A 101 -0.37 -5.09 -8.81
CA LEU A 101 -1.50 -5.81 -9.38
C LEU A 101 -1.81 -7.15 -8.69
N ARG A 102 -0.79 -7.97 -8.40
CA ARG A 102 -1.02 -9.29 -7.78
C ARG A 102 -1.64 -9.17 -6.39
N SER A 103 -1.15 -8.23 -5.59
CA SER A 103 -1.68 -7.97 -4.25
C SER A 103 -3.11 -7.42 -4.34
N LEU A 104 -3.34 -6.47 -5.25
CA LEU A 104 -4.66 -5.89 -5.48
C LEU A 104 -5.70 -6.92 -5.92
N ILE A 105 -5.37 -7.83 -6.83
CA ILE A 105 -6.30 -8.88 -7.28
C ILE A 105 -6.66 -9.81 -6.11
N SER A 106 -5.67 -10.19 -5.30
CA SER A 106 -5.89 -11.03 -4.11
C SER A 106 -6.83 -10.37 -3.11
N ASP A 107 -6.65 -9.07 -2.89
CA ASP A 107 -7.40 -8.32 -1.87
C ASP A 107 -8.66 -7.64 -2.41
N LEU A 108 -8.92 -7.70 -3.72
CA LEU A 108 -10.08 -7.06 -4.35
C LEU A 108 -11.41 -7.45 -3.67
N PRO A 109 -11.68 -8.73 -3.33
CA PRO A 109 -12.90 -9.08 -2.60
C PRO A 109 -13.02 -8.36 -1.25
N ILE A 110 -11.90 -8.22 -0.55
CA ILE A 110 -11.84 -7.55 0.75
C ILE A 110 -12.07 -6.04 0.58
N ILE A 111 -11.46 -5.43 -0.44
CA ILE A 111 -11.65 -4.01 -0.80
C ILE A 111 -13.13 -3.75 -1.10
N MET A 112 -13.77 -4.61 -1.90
CA MET A 112 -15.18 -4.46 -2.26
C MET A 112 -16.09 -4.53 -1.03
N VAL A 113 -15.83 -5.42 -0.07
CA VAL A 113 -16.59 -5.48 1.18
C VAL A 113 -16.42 -4.19 2.00
N LYS A 114 -15.22 -3.60 2.03
CA LYS A 114 -14.97 -2.32 2.76
C LYS A 114 -15.71 -1.13 2.14
N LEU A 115 -16.08 -1.20 0.87
CA LEU A 115 -16.86 -0.19 0.15
C LEU A 115 -18.37 -0.32 0.35
N LEU A 116 -18.85 -1.40 0.96
CA LEU A 116 -20.26 -1.53 1.27
C LEU A 116 -20.59 -0.68 2.51
N PRO A 117 -21.70 0.08 2.50
CA PRO A 117 -22.21 0.72 3.70
C PRO A 117 -22.42 -0.37 4.76
N ARG A 118 -21.80 -0.22 5.93
CA ARG A 118 -22.11 -1.10 7.06
C ARG A 118 -23.57 -0.81 7.39
N LYS A 119 -24.43 -1.84 7.39
CA LYS A 119 -25.78 -1.72 7.95
C LYS A 119 -25.59 -1.17 9.35
N GLU A 120 -26.03 0.06 9.59
CA GLU A 120 -26.01 0.64 10.92
C GLU A 120 -26.75 -0.35 11.82
N GLN A 121 -26.03 -0.94 12.77
CA GLN A 121 -26.65 -1.72 13.83
C GLN A 121 -27.59 -0.77 14.56
N HIS A 122 -28.85 -0.75 14.12
CA HIS A 122 -29.93 -0.26 14.94
C HIS A 122 -29.84 -1.12 16.21
N GLN A 123 -29.49 -0.48 17.32
CA GLN A 123 -29.52 -1.10 18.64
C GLN A 123 -30.94 -1.63 18.86
N GLY A 124 -31.14 -2.92 18.59
CA GLY A 124 -32.45 -3.54 18.69
C GLY A 124 -32.56 -4.83 17.87
N ALA A 125 -32.48 -5.95 18.58
CA ALA A 125 -32.88 -7.29 18.17
C ALA A 125 -31.93 -8.11 17.28
N ASN A 126 -31.30 -9.11 17.93
CA ASN A 126 -31.11 -10.48 17.48
C ASN A 126 -31.23 -10.73 15.96
N SER A 127 -30.11 -10.72 15.25
CA SER A 127 -30.03 -11.51 14.01
C SER A 127 -28.60 -12.01 13.80
N LEU A 128 -28.40 -13.27 14.14
CA LEU A 128 -27.16 -14.04 14.00
C LEU A 128 -26.84 -14.38 12.52
N ALA A 129 -27.46 -13.67 11.57
CA ALA A 129 -27.49 -14.00 10.15
C ALA A 129 -26.79 -12.98 9.23
N ASP A 130 -26.37 -11.83 9.74
CA ASP A 130 -25.93 -10.68 8.91
C ASP A 130 -24.41 -10.39 8.98
N ASP A 131 -23.58 -11.37 9.31
CA ASP A 131 -22.12 -11.19 9.37
C ASP A 131 -21.48 -11.27 7.96
N PRO A 132 -20.91 -10.18 7.40
CA PRO A 132 -20.20 -10.21 6.13
C PRO A 132 -18.97 -11.15 6.13
N HIS A 133 -18.40 -11.50 7.30
CA HIS A 133 -17.37 -12.54 7.38
C HIS A 133 -17.89 -13.93 6.96
N ARG A 134 -19.20 -14.17 7.08
CA ARG A 134 -19.84 -15.43 6.67
C ARG A 134 -20.02 -15.52 5.14
N LEU A 135 -20.15 -14.39 4.44
CA LEU A 135 -20.15 -14.35 2.96
C LEU A 135 -18.78 -14.76 2.39
N LEU A 136 -17.69 -14.33 3.02
CA LEU A 136 -16.33 -14.75 2.64
C LEU A 136 -16.10 -16.26 2.91
N MET A 137 -16.68 -16.80 3.98
CA MET A 137 -16.64 -18.25 4.26
C MET A 137 -17.42 -19.09 3.23
N ASN A 138 -18.46 -18.55 2.62
CA ASN A 138 -19.21 -19.25 1.56
C ASN A 138 -18.50 -19.20 0.20
N ILE A 139 -17.64 -18.23 -0.07
CA ILE A 139 -16.88 -18.16 -1.34
C ILE A 139 -15.80 -19.24 -1.38
N HIS A 140 -15.19 -19.60 -0.25
CA HIS A 140 -14.29 -20.76 -0.16
C HIS A 140 -14.99 -22.12 -0.34
N SER A 141 -16.33 -22.14 -0.28
CA SER A 141 -17.15 -23.35 -0.48
C SER A 141 -17.56 -23.56 -1.94
N TYR A 142 -17.39 -22.55 -2.80
CA TYR A 142 -17.53 -22.69 -4.24
C TYR A 142 -16.15 -22.96 -4.83
N GLY A 143 -15.79 -24.24 -4.85
CA GLY A 143 -14.57 -24.74 -5.47
C GLY A 143 -14.42 -24.24 -6.90
N PHE A 144 -13.27 -23.64 -7.18
CA PHE A 144 -12.62 -23.81 -8.47
C PHE A 144 -11.99 -25.22 -8.46
N GLU A 145 -12.76 -26.20 -8.91
CA GLU A 145 -12.23 -27.33 -9.67
C GLU A 145 -12.26 -26.99 -11.17
#